data_AF-A0A920IB05-F1
#
_entry.id   AF-A0A920IB05-F1
#
_cell.length_a   1.000
_cell.length_b   1.000
_cell.length_c   1.000
_cell.angle_alpha   90.00
_cell.angle_beta   90.00
_cell.angle_gamma   90.00
#
_symmetry.space_group_name_H-M   'P 1'
#
loop_
_entity.id
_entity.type
_entity.pdbx_description
1 polymer ?
#
loop_
_entity_poly.entity_id
_entity_poly.type
_entity_poly.pdbx_seq_one_letter_code
_entity_poly.pdbx_strand_id
1 'polypeptide(L)'
;MKKASITIFALCLASVSVFFLWELVLKPEPPKMVFVTAKLDNGCEFHESTFAVEVYETGATAVFKGGTAQITARSDQRIRLVTNPVFKNVRYDGDLEPVAPYVTLKSYCNVPERMMNVFKSMNETFSTK
;
A
#
# COMPACT_ATOMS: atom_id res chain seq x y z
N MET A 1 40.07 34.75 24.30
CA MET A 1 39.29 33.81 25.14
C MET A 1 37.78 33.90 24.92
N LYS A 2 37.15 35.09 24.92
CA LYS A 2 35.69 35.26 24.77
C LYS A 2 35.08 34.65 23.49
N LYS A 3 35.76 34.78 22.33
CA LYS A 3 35.27 34.26 21.04
C LYS A 3 35.18 32.73 21.02
N ALA A 4 36.17 32.04 21.58
CA ALA A 4 36.19 30.58 21.68
C ALA A 4 35.06 30.04 22.58
N SER A 5 34.75 30.75 23.68
CA SER A 5 33.65 30.40 24.58
C SER A 5 32.28 30.53 23.92
N ILE A 6 32.08 31.56 23.09
CA ILE A 6 30.82 31.80 22.37
C ILE A 6 30.60 30.72 21.30
N THR A 7 31.66 30.35 20.56
CA THR A 7 31.56 29.28 19.54
C THR A 7 31.23 27.92 20.14
N ILE A 8 31.78 27.57 21.31
CA ILE A 8 31.49 26.30 21.99
C ILE A 8 30.03 26.27 22.44
N PHE A 9 29.55 27.38 23.01
CA PHE A 9 28.16 27.48 23.49
C PHE A 9 27.15 27.38 22.35
N ALA A 10 27.43 28.03 21.21
CA ALA A 10 26.61 27.93 20.01
C ALA A 10 26.58 26.51 19.43
N LEU A 11 27.71 25.80 19.44
CA LEU A 11 27.80 24.41 18.99
C LEU A 11 26.98 23.47 19.88
N CYS A 12 27.03 23.68 21.20
CA CYS A 12 26.22 22.92 22.16
C CYS A 12 24.73 23.15 21.93
N LEU A 13 24.30 24.41 21.78
CA LEU A 13 22.91 24.75 21.49
C LEU A 13 22.41 24.11 20.18
N ALA A 14 23.23 24.11 19.13
CA ALA A 14 22.90 23.46 17.87
C ALA A 14 22.78 21.92 18.02
N SER A 15 23.66 21.30 18.80
CA SER A 15 23.58 19.85 19.03
C SER A 15 22.33 19.45 19.83
N VAL A 16 21.94 20.25 20.82
CA VAL A 16 20.74 20.02 21.63
C VAL A 16 19.49 20.21 20.79
N SER A 17 19.43 21.26 19.95
CA SER A 17 18.28 21.48 19.08
C SER A 17 18.11 20.37 18.04
N VAL A 18 19.20 19.86 17.46
CA VAL A 18 19.16 18.70 16.55
C VAL A 18 18.68 17.44 17.27
N PHE A 19 19.16 17.18 18.49
CA PHE A 19 18.72 16.03 19.28
C PHE A 19 17.22 16.11 19.63
N PHE A 20 16.75 17.29 20.05
CA PHE A 20 15.33 17.52 20.32
C PHE A 20 14.46 17.39 19.06
N LEU A 21 14.93 17.90 17.93
CA LEU A 21 14.23 17.75 16.64
C LEU A 21 14.10 16.27 16.25
N TRP A 22 15.16 15.49 16.47
CA TRP A 22 15.17 14.05 16.20
C TRP A 22 14.15 13.29 17.06
N GLU A 23 14.16 13.48 18.37
CA GLU A 23 13.24 12.79 19.29
C GLU A 23 11.77 13.18 19.09
N LEU A 24 11.50 14.45 18.77
CA LEU A 24 10.12 14.94 18.73
C LEU A 24 9.45 14.80 17.36
N VAL A 25 10.17 14.99 16.26
CA VAL A 25 9.56 15.11 14.91
C VAL A 25 9.89 13.91 14.03
N LEU A 26 11.12 13.38 14.11
CA LEU A 26 11.60 12.39 13.15
C LEU A 26 11.41 10.94 13.60
N LYS A 27 11.10 10.70 14.88
CA LYS A 27 10.98 9.34 15.42
C LYS A 27 9.73 8.65 14.86
N PRO A 28 9.87 7.65 13.98
CA PRO A 28 8.71 6.95 13.43
C PRO A 28 8.01 6.18 14.55
N GLU A 29 6.67 6.26 14.60
CA GLU A 29 5.91 5.45 15.54
C GLU A 29 6.12 3.95 15.28
N PRO A 30 6.21 3.12 16.32
CA PRO A 30 6.29 1.69 16.14
C PRO A 30 5.02 1.19 15.42
N PRO A 31 5.13 0.20 14.52
CA PRO A 31 3.98 -0.31 13.80
C PRO A 31 2.95 -0.93 14.75
N LYS A 32 1.68 -0.57 14.54
CA LYS A 32 0.56 -0.99 15.37
C LYS A 32 -0.28 -2.02 14.62
N MET A 33 -0.94 -2.92 15.35
CA MET A 33 -1.94 -3.82 14.76
C MET A 33 -3.22 -3.04 14.49
N VAL A 34 -3.76 -3.17 13.28
CA VAL A 34 -4.97 -2.49 12.81
C VAL A 34 -5.99 -3.53 12.37
N PHE A 35 -7.22 -3.39 12.84
CA PHE A 35 -8.36 -4.16 12.34
C PHE A 35 -8.93 -3.47 11.11
N VAL A 36 -8.72 -4.06 9.94
CA VAL A 36 -9.09 -3.49 8.65
C VAL A 36 -10.45 -4.02 8.22
N THR A 37 -11.36 -3.11 7.89
CA THR A 37 -12.59 -3.41 7.15
C THR A 37 -12.40 -2.99 5.70
N ALA A 38 -12.18 -3.98 4.83
CA ALA A 38 -12.06 -3.76 3.40
C ALA A 38 -13.45 -3.82 2.75
N LYS A 39 -13.79 -2.81 1.95
CA LYS A 39 -14.99 -2.78 1.10
C LYS A 39 -14.58 -3.09 -0.34
N LEU A 40 -15.35 -3.92 -1.03
CA LEU A 40 -15.14 -4.20 -2.44
C LEU A 40 -15.87 -3.16 -3.32
N ASP A 41 -15.13 -2.43 -4.15
CA ASP A 41 -15.67 -1.70 -5.31
C ASP A 41 -15.53 -2.58 -6.55
N ASN A 42 -16.58 -3.35 -6.85
CA ASN A 42 -16.51 -4.37 -7.88
C ASN A 42 -16.77 -3.79 -9.28
N GLY A 43 -15.71 -3.50 -10.02
CA GLY A 43 -15.78 -3.14 -11.43
C GLY A 43 -15.87 -4.33 -12.39
N CYS A 44 -16.07 -5.54 -11.86
CA CYS A 44 -16.18 -6.78 -12.61
C CYS A 44 -17.58 -7.40 -12.44
N GLU A 45 -18.12 -8.06 -13.47
CA GLU A 45 -19.39 -8.81 -13.38
C GLU A 45 -19.23 -10.17 -12.64
N PHE A 46 -18.27 -10.26 -11.71
CA PHE A 46 -18.03 -11.46 -10.91
C PHE A 46 -18.66 -11.35 -9.52
N HIS A 47 -19.02 -12.49 -8.94
CA HIS A 47 -19.52 -12.52 -7.58
C HIS A 47 -18.42 -12.12 -6.58
N GLU A 48 -18.76 -11.38 -5.53
CA GLU A 48 -17.82 -10.89 -4.51
C GLU A 48 -16.97 -11.99 -3.86
N SER A 49 -17.54 -13.19 -3.71
CA SER A 49 -16.85 -14.37 -3.16
C SER A 49 -15.69 -14.87 -4.03
N THR A 50 -15.58 -14.35 -5.25
CA THR A 50 -14.45 -14.59 -6.16
C THR A 50 -13.20 -13.84 -5.71
N PHE A 51 -13.37 -12.83 -4.85
CA PHE A 51 -12.29 -11.98 -4.35
C PHE A 51 -11.98 -12.26 -2.88
N ALA A 52 -10.76 -11.91 -2.49
CA ALA A 52 -10.30 -11.87 -1.11
C ALA A 52 -9.39 -10.65 -0.93
N VAL A 53 -9.28 -10.15 0.30
CA VAL A 53 -8.22 -9.21 0.68
C VAL A 53 -7.01 -10.02 1.14
N GLU A 54 -5.82 -9.58 0.75
CA GLU A 54 -4.54 -10.16 1.18
C GLU A 54 -3.66 -9.10 1.85
N VAL A 55 -2.99 -9.46 2.93
CA VAL A 55 -1.83 -8.72 3.45
C VAL A 55 -0.61 -9.11 2.64
N TYR A 56 -0.09 -8.17 1.84
CA TYR A 56 0.94 -8.44 0.84
C TYR A 56 2.21 -9.08 1.44
N GLU A 57 2.64 -8.59 2.61
CA GLU A 57 3.87 -9.04 3.24
C GLU A 57 3.77 -10.43 3.90
N THR A 58 2.57 -10.88 4.30
CA THR A 58 2.40 -12.15 5.04
C THR A 58 1.62 -13.21 4.27
N GLY A 59 0.92 -12.83 3.20
CA GLY A 59 -0.01 -13.70 2.47
C GLY A 59 -1.27 -14.05 3.25
N ALA A 60 -1.52 -13.40 4.39
CA ALA A 60 -2.76 -13.60 5.15
C ALA A 60 -3.95 -13.11 4.33
N THR A 61 -5.00 -13.92 4.22
CA THR A 61 -6.17 -13.60 3.37
C THR A 61 -7.48 -13.66 4.12
N ALA A 62 -8.46 -12.87 3.66
CA ALA A 62 -9.85 -12.94 4.11
C ALA A 62 -10.81 -12.75 2.93
N VAL A 63 -11.84 -13.58 2.84
CA VAL A 63 -12.80 -13.59 1.73
C VAL A 63 -13.90 -12.55 1.94
N PHE A 64 -14.35 -11.91 0.86
CA PHE A 64 -15.47 -10.97 0.90
C PHE A 64 -16.81 -11.68 1.11
N LYS A 65 -17.65 -11.13 2.00
CA LYS A 65 -19.03 -11.53 2.27
C LYS A 65 -19.88 -10.28 2.49
N GLY A 66 -20.95 -10.13 1.72
CA GLY A 66 -21.81 -8.93 1.75
C GLY A 66 -21.04 -7.65 1.40
N GLY A 67 -20.11 -7.71 0.45
CA GLY A 67 -19.32 -6.58 -0.05
C GLY A 67 -18.17 -6.17 0.86
N THR A 68 -17.94 -6.86 1.97
CA THR A 68 -16.89 -6.52 2.94
C THR A 68 -16.06 -7.72 3.36
N ALA A 69 -14.81 -7.48 3.70
CA ALA A 69 -13.89 -8.45 4.30
C ALA A 69 -13.19 -7.81 5.49
N GLN A 70 -12.90 -8.60 6.52
CA GLN A 70 -12.21 -8.13 7.72
C GLN A 70 -10.89 -8.88 7.88
N ILE A 71 -9.81 -8.14 8.10
CA ILE A 71 -8.47 -8.71 8.28
C ILE A 71 -7.66 -7.87 9.28
N THR A 72 -6.77 -8.52 10.01
CA THR A 72 -5.83 -7.81 10.89
C THR A 72 -4.48 -7.72 10.22
N ALA A 73 -3.93 -6.51 10.16
CA ALA A 73 -2.63 -6.23 9.55
C ALA A 73 -1.88 -5.19 10.36
N ARG A 74 -0.55 -5.11 10.20
CA ARG A 74 0.25 -4.06 10.82
C ARG A 74 0.16 -2.77 10.01
N SER A 75 0.25 -1.62 10.68
CA SER A 75 0.16 -0.30 10.05
C SER A 75 1.28 0.01 9.04
N ASP A 76 2.39 -0.72 9.09
CA ASP A 76 3.50 -0.62 8.12
C ASP A 76 3.37 -1.58 6.94
N GLN A 77 2.31 -2.40 6.91
CA GLN A 77 2.04 -3.34 5.84
C GLN A 77 1.08 -2.76 4.80
N ARG A 78 0.95 -3.50 3.70
CA ARG A 78 0.03 -3.18 2.61
C ARG A 78 -0.96 -4.30 2.41
N ILE A 79 -2.13 -3.92 1.94
CA ILE A 79 -3.18 -4.86 1.57
C ILE A 79 -3.54 -4.68 0.10
N ARG A 80 -4.06 -5.74 -0.51
CA ARG A 80 -4.52 -5.70 -1.90
C ARG A 80 -5.71 -6.60 -2.10
N LEU A 81 -6.43 -6.34 -3.20
CA LEU A 81 -7.45 -7.24 -3.69
C LEU A 81 -6.79 -8.41 -4.43
N VAL A 82 -7.20 -9.63 -4.11
CA VAL A 82 -6.77 -10.83 -4.83
C VAL A 82 -7.94 -11.73 -5.18
N THR A 83 -7.69 -12.73 -6.02
CA THR A 83 -8.64 -13.83 -6.20
C THR A 83 -8.74 -14.66 -4.92
N ASN A 84 -9.94 -15.11 -4.59
CA ASN A 84 -10.17 -16.04 -3.49
C ASN A 84 -9.28 -17.30 -3.67
N PRO A 85 -8.49 -17.69 -2.65
CA PRO A 85 -7.55 -18.83 -2.71
C PRO A 85 -8.16 -20.18 -3.11
N VAL A 86 -9.49 -20.33 -3.02
CA VAL A 86 -10.22 -21.51 -3.52
C VAL A 86 -10.02 -21.69 -5.03
N PHE A 87 -9.86 -20.61 -5.79
CA PHE A 87 -9.66 -20.63 -7.24
C PHE A 87 -8.18 -20.66 -7.62
N LYS A 88 -7.54 -21.84 -7.49
CA LYS A 88 -6.08 -21.99 -7.69
C LYS A 88 -5.55 -21.61 -9.08
N ASN A 89 -6.39 -21.62 -10.11
CA ASN A 89 -5.98 -21.42 -11.51
C ASN A 89 -6.21 -19.99 -12.01
N VAL A 90 -6.74 -19.10 -11.17
CA VAL A 90 -7.02 -17.71 -11.52
C VAL A 90 -6.28 -16.82 -10.55
N ARG A 91 -5.56 -15.84 -11.08
CA ARG A 91 -4.80 -14.89 -10.29
C ARG A 91 -5.16 -13.48 -10.72
N TYR A 92 -5.76 -12.77 -9.79
CA TYR A 92 -5.98 -11.34 -9.84
C TYR A 92 -5.12 -10.72 -8.74
N ASP A 93 -4.34 -9.71 -9.11
CA ASP A 93 -3.57 -8.89 -8.18
C ASP A 93 -4.02 -7.44 -8.41
N GLY A 94 -4.75 -6.88 -7.45
CA GLY A 94 -5.16 -5.48 -7.47
C GLY A 94 -4.07 -4.55 -6.94
N ASP A 95 -4.43 -3.27 -6.82
CA ASP A 95 -3.54 -2.24 -6.30
C ASP A 95 -3.16 -2.50 -4.83
N LEU A 96 -1.96 -2.07 -4.47
CA LEU A 96 -1.46 -2.10 -3.10
C LEU A 96 -1.93 -0.85 -2.36
N GLU A 97 -2.76 -1.04 -1.36
CA GLU A 97 -3.25 0.01 -0.49
C GLU A 97 -2.58 -0.04 0.89
N PRO A 98 -2.30 1.11 1.52
CA PRO A 98 -1.81 1.14 2.88
C PRO A 98 -2.86 0.59 3.85
N VAL A 99 -2.40 -0.03 4.93
CA VAL A 99 -3.29 -0.52 6.00
C VAL A 99 -3.96 0.65 6.70
N ALA A 100 -5.29 0.68 6.66
CA ALA A 100 -6.14 1.63 7.40
C ALA A 100 -7.37 0.91 7.96
N PRO A 101 -8.05 1.46 8.99
CA PRO A 101 -9.25 0.83 9.56
C PRO A 101 -10.37 0.57 8.54
N TYR A 102 -10.48 1.43 7.52
CA TYR A 102 -11.43 1.29 6.42
C TYR A 102 -10.68 1.51 5.11
N VAL A 103 -10.77 0.54 4.20
CA VAL A 103 -10.14 0.61 2.88
C VAL A 103 -11.15 0.18 1.84
N THR A 104 -11.17 0.85 0.68
CA THR A 104 -11.97 0.39 -0.47
C THR A 104 -11.01 -0.19 -1.50
N LEU A 105 -11.21 -1.45 -1.83
CA LEU A 105 -10.41 -2.18 -2.80
C LEU A 105 -11.19 -2.31 -4.09
N LYS A 106 -10.63 -1.81 -5.19
CA LYS A 106 -11.30 -1.75 -6.48
C LYS A 106 -10.83 -2.87 -7.40
N SER A 107 -11.79 -3.52 -8.07
CA SER A 107 -11.49 -4.41 -9.18
C SER A 107 -11.62 -3.67 -10.52
N TYR A 108 -10.66 -3.88 -11.41
CA TYR A 108 -10.68 -3.37 -12.78
C TYR A 108 -10.71 -4.56 -13.76
N CYS A 109 -11.86 -4.80 -14.40
CA CYS A 109 -11.99 -5.85 -15.42
C CYS A 109 -11.99 -5.32 -16.86
N ASN A 110 -12.00 -4.00 -17.02
CA ASN A 110 -12.04 -3.37 -18.33
C ASN A 110 -10.61 -2.92 -18.68
N VAL A 111 -9.82 -3.77 -19.33
CA VAL A 111 -8.76 -3.26 -20.20
C VAL A 111 -9.41 -3.06 -21.56
N PRO A 112 -9.72 -1.83 -21.99
CA PRO A 112 -10.39 -1.61 -23.27
C PRO A 112 -9.50 -2.16 -24.39
N GLU A 113 -10.05 -2.91 -25.34
CA GLU A 113 -9.35 -3.38 -26.56
C GLU A 113 -8.51 -2.28 -27.23
N ARG A 114 -8.96 -1.02 -27.12
CA ARG A 114 -8.26 0.16 -27.61
C ARG A 114 -6.88 0.37 -26.96
N MET A 115 -6.69 0.06 -25.67
CA MET A 115 -5.37 0.19 -25.01
C MET A 115 -4.38 -0.85 -25.54
N MET A 116 -4.82 -2.09 -25.79
CA MET A 116 -3.98 -3.12 -26.41
C MET A 116 -3.50 -2.73 -27.80
N ASN A 117 -4.35 -2.06 -28.58
CA ASN A 117 -3.97 -1.58 -29.91
C ASN A 117 -2.92 -0.45 -29.86
N VAL A 118 -2.95 0.40 -28.83
CA VAL A 118 -1.91 1.44 -28.63
C VAL A 118 -0.59 0.80 -28.20
N PHE A 119 -0.60 -0.11 -27.21
CA PHE A 119 0.61 -0.84 -26.81
C PHE A 119 1.21 -1.67 -27.95
N LYS A 120 0.37 -2.25 -28.81
CA LYS A 120 0.78 -2.96 -30.02
C LYS A 120 1.44 -2.03 -31.04
N SER A 121 0.83 -0.88 -31.34
CA SER A 121 1.42 0.11 -32.26
C SER A 121 2.75 0.68 -31.76
N MET A 122 2.89 0.87 -30.44
CA MET A 122 4.14 1.31 -29.83
C MET A 122 5.20 0.21 -29.94
N ASN A 123 4.87 -1.04 -29.62
CA ASN A 123 5.81 -2.16 -29.71
C ASN A 123 6.31 -2.41 -31.14
N GLU A 124 5.45 -2.29 -32.15
CA GLU A 124 5.83 -2.40 -33.57
C GLU A 124 6.79 -1.27 -33.99
N THR A 125 6.58 -0.05 -33.49
CA THR A 125 7.43 1.12 -33.77
C THR A 125 8.80 1.03 -33.08
N PHE A 126 8.88 0.39 -31.90
CA PHE A 126 10.13 0.25 -31.14
C PHE A 126 10.87 -1.07 -31.38
N SER A 127 10.25 -2.08 -32.02
CA SER A 127 10.89 -3.37 -32.36
C SER A 127 11.57 -3.40 -33.74
N THR A 128 11.47 -2.34 -34.55
CA THR A 128 12.12 -2.24 -35.87
C THR A 128 13.46 -1.48 -35.85
N LYS A 129 14.18 -1.48 -34.72
CA LYS A 129 15.51 -0.85 -34.63
C LYS A 129 16.52 -1.68 -33.85
#